data_AF-A0A9B0C1D6-F1
#
_entry.id   AF-A0A9B0C1D6-F1
#
_cell.length_a   1.000
_cell.length_b   1.000
_cell.length_c   1.000
_cell.angle_alpha   90.00
_cell.angle_beta   90.00
_cell.angle_gamma   90.00
#
_symmetry.space_group_name_H-M   'P 1'
#
loop_
_entity.id
_entity.type
_entity.pdbx_description
1 polymer ?
#
loop_
_entity_poly.entity_id
_entity_poly.type
_entity_poly.pdbx_seq_one_letter_code
_entity_poly.pdbx_strand_id
1 'polypeptide(L)'
;MLPRLILPIILLLVIIGTLSKACDLDQMQYGCRIYNAQCRCGYGCSSEYRYNTNEDCKEALRGRRSDICYRSKPCLNGGSCLQISSDPGFKCRCEGTGYYGPHCDKPCPGPNNQRFRGPFPYECVVI
;
A
#
# COMPACT_ATOMS: atom_id res chain seq x y z
N MET A 1 -12.59 48.85 -3.26
CA MET A 1 -12.58 48.05 -2.02
C MET A 1 -12.55 46.54 -2.26
N LEU A 2 -13.04 46.04 -3.40
CA LEU A 2 -12.92 44.63 -3.84
C LEU A 2 -11.49 44.02 -3.85
N PRO A 3 -10.40 44.72 -4.24
CA PRO A 3 -9.09 44.07 -4.41
C PRO A 3 -8.33 43.79 -3.10
N ARG A 4 -8.74 44.41 -1.98
CA ARG A 4 -8.09 44.19 -0.67
C ARG A 4 -8.49 42.87 0.00
N LEU A 5 -9.63 42.28 -0.38
CA LEU A 5 -10.02 40.95 0.07
C LEU A 5 -9.47 39.82 -0.81
N ILE A 6 -9.05 40.11 -2.05
CA ILE A 6 -8.57 39.07 -2.98
C ILE A 6 -7.26 38.45 -2.47
N LEU A 7 -6.31 39.27 -2.00
CA LEU A 7 -5.03 38.80 -1.49
C LEU A 7 -5.16 37.85 -0.28
N PRO A 8 -5.92 38.18 0.79
CA PRO A 8 -6.10 37.26 1.90
C PRO A 8 -6.89 36.00 1.50
N ILE A 9 -7.84 36.09 0.56
CA ILE A 9 -8.56 34.91 0.05
C ILE A 9 -7.61 33.97 -0.71
N ILE A 10 -6.74 34.51 -1.58
CA ILE A 10 -5.73 33.70 -2.29
C ILE A 10 -4.76 33.06 -1.28
N LEU A 11 -4.29 33.81 -0.28
CA LEU A 11 -3.43 33.28 0.76
C LEU A 11 -4.11 32.14 1.53
N LEU A 12 -5.40 32.30 1.86
CA LEU A 12 -6.19 31.27 2.55
C LEU A 12 -6.32 30.00 1.68
N LEU A 13 -6.64 30.14 0.39
CA LEU A 13 -6.77 29.02 -0.54
C LEU A 13 -5.43 28.27 -0.72
N VAL A 14 -4.32 29.00 -0.80
CA VAL A 14 -2.98 28.39 -0.88
C VAL A 14 -2.65 27.64 0.42
N ILE A 15 -2.95 28.22 1.59
CA ILE A 15 -2.76 27.55 2.89
C ILE A 15 -3.63 26.29 3.00
N ILE A 16 -4.89 26.34 2.54
CA ILE A 16 -5.77 25.18 2.53
C ILE A 16 -5.20 24.09 1.61
N GLY A 17 -4.73 24.45 0.41
CA GLY A 17 -4.13 23.52 -0.54
C GLY A 17 -2.83 22.87 -0.03
N THR A 18 -2.01 23.60 0.73
CA THR A 18 -0.77 23.04 1.31
C THR A 18 -1.03 22.17 2.54
N LEU A 19 -2.13 22.42 3.27
CA LEU A 19 -2.52 21.62 4.43
C LEU A 19 -3.34 20.37 4.06
N SER A 20 -3.99 20.35 2.90
CA SER A 20 -4.76 19.19 2.44
C SER A 20 -3.84 18.04 2.06
N LYS A 21 -3.90 16.94 2.83
CA LYS A 21 -3.33 15.66 2.44
C LYS A 21 -4.32 14.94 1.54
N ALA A 22 -4.18 15.15 0.23
CA ALA A 22 -4.92 14.41 -0.79
C ALA A 22 -4.10 13.23 -1.30
N CYS A 23 -4.79 12.18 -1.78
CA CYS A 23 -4.16 11.14 -2.59
C CYS A 23 -3.88 11.68 -4.00
N ASP A 24 -2.99 11.04 -4.75
CA ASP A 24 -2.90 11.25 -6.19
C ASP A 24 -4.25 10.88 -6.87
N LEU A 25 -4.58 11.53 -7.99
CA LEU A 25 -5.85 11.34 -8.72
C LEU A 25 -6.14 9.86 -9.01
N ASP A 26 -5.12 9.07 -9.33
CA ASP A 26 -5.25 7.65 -9.67
C ASP A 26 -5.40 6.72 -8.46
N GLN A 27 -5.21 7.23 -7.24
CA GLN A 27 -5.25 6.42 -6.01
C GLN A 27 -6.61 6.48 -5.30
N MET A 28 -7.54 7.30 -5.77
CA MET A 28 -8.87 7.40 -5.18
C MET A 28 -9.73 6.21 -5.61
N GLN A 29 -10.21 5.42 -4.64
CA GLN A 29 -11.06 4.26 -4.91
C GLN A 29 -12.17 4.12 -3.87
N TYR A 30 -13.22 3.38 -4.24
CA TYR A 30 -14.15 2.84 -3.26
C TYR A 30 -13.53 1.62 -2.59
N GLY A 31 -13.67 1.52 -1.28
CA GLY A 31 -13.26 0.33 -0.55
C GLY A 31 -13.83 0.28 0.85
N CYS A 32 -13.47 -0.77 1.58
CA CYS A 32 -13.91 -1.06 2.93
C CYS A 32 -12.72 -1.37 3.84
N ARG A 33 -12.88 -1.08 5.13
CA ARG A 33 -11.93 -1.42 6.20
C ARG A 33 -12.67 -1.85 7.45
N ILE A 34 -12.00 -2.65 8.28
CA ILE A 34 -12.51 -2.99 9.61
C ILE A 34 -12.14 -1.85 10.56
N TYR A 35 -13.13 -1.29 11.22
CA TYR A 35 -12.97 -0.26 12.24
C TYR A 35 -13.93 -0.55 13.38
N ASN A 36 -13.43 -0.66 14.62
CA ASN A 36 -14.22 -1.04 15.80
C ASN A 36 -15.07 -2.31 15.57
N ALA A 37 -14.44 -3.37 15.04
CA ALA A 37 -15.08 -4.65 14.72
C ALA A 37 -16.27 -4.56 13.74
N GLN A 38 -16.36 -3.48 12.97
CA GLN A 38 -17.40 -3.27 11.96
C GLN A 38 -16.79 -2.90 10.61
N CYS A 39 -17.49 -3.22 9.53
CA CYS A 39 -17.09 -2.84 8.18
C CYS A 39 -17.53 -1.41 7.88
N ARG A 40 -16.56 -0.52 7.65
CA ARG A 40 -16.79 0.83 7.15
C ARG A 40 -16.31 0.94 5.71
N CYS A 41 -17.20 1.34 4.82
CA CYS A 41 -16.93 1.49 3.40
C CYS A 41 -17.12 2.93 2.94
N GLY A 42 -16.36 3.36 1.94
CA GLY A 42 -16.42 4.71 1.40
C GLY A 42 -15.42 4.92 0.28
N TYR A 43 -15.31 6.18 -0.17
CA TYR A 43 -14.29 6.63 -1.11
C TYR A 43 -13.12 7.26 -0.36
N GLY A 44 -11.90 7.02 -0.83
CA GLY A 44 -10.68 7.49 -0.18
C GLY A 44 -9.45 6.92 -0.88
N CYS A 45 -8.26 7.08 -0.27
CA CYS A 45 -7.05 6.54 -0.85
C CYS A 45 -7.06 5.00 -0.82
N SER A 46 -6.56 4.37 -1.87
CA SER A 46 -6.45 2.90 -1.98
C SER A 46 -5.75 2.27 -0.77
N SER A 47 -4.72 2.95 -0.25
CA SER A 47 -3.97 2.54 0.94
C SER A 47 -4.79 2.48 2.24
N GLU A 48 -5.95 3.14 2.31
CA GLU A 48 -6.80 3.13 3.51
C GLU A 48 -7.74 1.92 3.57
N TYR A 49 -7.96 1.25 2.44
CA TYR A 49 -8.93 0.17 2.32
C TYR A 49 -8.24 -1.19 2.18
N ARG A 50 -8.70 -2.14 2.99
CA ARG A 50 -8.21 -3.54 2.97
C ARG A 50 -9.17 -4.50 2.25
N TYR A 51 -10.37 -4.06 1.95
CA TYR A 51 -11.40 -4.87 1.29
C TYR A 51 -12.01 -4.06 0.16
N ASN A 52 -12.27 -4.69 -0.99
CA ASN A 52 -12.89 -4.01 -2.13
C ASN A 52 -14.42 -3.94 -1.98
N THR A 53 -15.01 -4.88 -1.24
CA THR A 53 -16.47 -4.98 -1.03
C THR A 53 -16.83 -5.13 0.44
N ASN A 54 -18.09 -4.83 0.78
CA ASN A 54 -18.60 -4.97 2.14
C ASN A 54 -18.67 -6.44 2.57
N GLU A 55 -19.00 -7.32 1.63
CA GLU A 55 -19.12 -8.76 1.81
C GLU A 55 -17.76 -9.37 2.16
N ASP A 56 -16.71 -8.99 1.43
CA ASP A 56 -15.34 -9.43 1.68
C ASP A 56 -14.85 -8.99 3.07
N CYS A 57 -15.20 -7.77 3.48
CA CYS A 57 -14.94 -7.28 4.83
C CYS A 57 -15.70 -8.09 5.90
N LYS A 58 -16.98 -8.40 5.68
CA LYS A 58 -17.80 -9.18 6.61
C LYS A 58 -17.30 -10.61 6.76
N GLU A 59 -16.86 -11.25 5.67
CA GLU A 59 -16.27 -12.59 5.74
C GLU A 59 -14.94 -12.58 6.50
N ALA A 60 -14.15 -11.49 6.40
CA ALA A 60 -12.97 -11.32 7.21
C ALA A 60 -13.28 -11.15 8.71
N LEU A 61 -14.33 -10.39 9.06
CA LEU A 61 -14.81 -10.28 10.46
C LEU A 61 -15.26 -11.62 11.03
N ARG A 62 -15.80 -12.51 10.21
CA ARG A 62 -16.23 -13.86 10.60
C ARG A 62 -15.09 -14.88 10.65
N GLY A 63 -13.85 -14.48 10.33
CA GLY A 63 -12.71 -15.40 10.21
C GLY A 63 -12.84 -16.40 9.05
N ARG A 64 -13.75 -16.15 8.11
CA ARG A 64 -14.03 -17.05 6.97
C ARG A 64 -13.27 -16.66 5.71
N ARG A 65 -12.67 -15.47 5.68
CA ARG A 65 -11.78 -15.08 4.59
C ARG A 65 -10.52 -15.94 4.67
N SER A 66 -10.28 -16.70 3.61
CA SER A 66 -9.05 -17.45 3.42
C SER A 66 -7.86 -16.48 3.36
N ASP A 67 -7.05 -16.43 4.42
CA ASP A 67 -5.80 -15.69 4.37
C ASP A 67 -4.85 -16.36 3.37
N ILE A 68 -4.61 -15.71 2.24
CA ILE A 68 -3.72 -16.21 1.19
C ILE A 68 -2.29 -16.41 1.74
N CYS A 69 -1.86 -15.56 2.68
CA CYS A 69 -0.56 -15.69 3.31
C CYS A 69 -0.45 -16.98 4.13
N TYR A 70 -1.54 -17.46 4.72
CA TYR A 70 -1.56 -18.72 5.45
C TYR A 70 -1.74 -19.92 4.53
N ARG A 71 -2.61 -19.83 3.52
CA ARG A 71 -2.95 -20.97 2.65
C ARG A 71 -1.87 -21.31 1.64
N SER A 72 -1.40 -20.33 0.86
CA SER A 72 -0.42 -20.57 -0.21
C SER A 72 1.01 -20.26 0.20
N LYS A 73 1.21 -19.52 1.31
CA LYS A 73 2.53 -19.05 1.79
C LYS A 73 3.41 -18.56 0.63
N PRO A 74 2.97 -17.51 -0.09
CA PRO A 74 3.59 -17.14 -1.36
C PRO A 74 4.98 -16.52 -1.19
N CYS A 75 5.30 -15.96 -0.02
CA CYS A 75 6.60 -15.34 0.22
C CYS A 75 7.64 -16.38 0.64
N LEU A 76 8.72 -16.48 -0.12
CA LEU A 76 9.82 -17.41 0.09
C LEU A 76 10.93 -16.80 0.96
N ASN A 77 11.91 -17.63 1.33
CA ASN A 77 13.17 -17.21 1.97
C ASN A 77 13.01 -16.33 3.24
N GLY A 78 11.95 -16.58 4.01
CA GLY A 78 11.68 -15.82 5.24
C GLY A 78 11.01 -14.46 5.02
N GLY A 79 10.56 -14.15 3.80
CA GLY A 79 9.79 -12.95 3.51
C GLY A 79 8.46 -12.90 4.27
N SER A 80 8.11 -11.72 4.78
CA SER A 80 6.83 -11.51 5.47
C SER A 80 5.70 -11.28 4.47
N CYS A 81 4.58 -11.98 4.65
CA CYS A 81 3.42 -11.85 3.76
C CYS A 81 2.37 -10.90 4.34
N LEU A 82 1.87 -9.99 3.50
CA LEU A 82 0.75 -9.12 3.81
C LEU A 82 -0.38 -9.35 2.80
N GLN A 83 -1.58 -9.69 3.28
CA GLN A 83 -2.77 -9.72 2.43
C GLN A 83 -3.25 -8.30 2.10
N ILE A 84 -3.37 -8.01 0.81
CA ILE A 84 -3.83 -6.72 0.25
C ILE A 84 -5.09 -6.92 -0.60
N SER A 85 -5.75 -5.82 -0.98
CA SER A 85 -6.98 -5.84 -1.78
C SER A 85 -6.73 -5.80 -3.29
N SER A 86 -5.56 -5.27 -3.68
CA SER A 86 -5.14 -5.22 -5.08
C SER A 86 -4.71 -6.60 -5.56
N ASP A 87 -4.91 -6.90 -6.83
CA ASP A 87 -4.38 -8.10 -7.47
C ASP A 87 -2.84 -8.16 -7.32
N PRO A 88 -2.23 -9.30 -6.92
CA PRO A 88 -2.78 -10.67 -6.77
C PRO A 88 -3.37 -11.02 -5.38
N GLY A 89 -3.63 -10.03 -4.53
CA GLY A 89 -4.23 -10.20 -3.20
C GLY A 89 -3.21 -10.35 -2.07
N PHE A 90 -1.91 -10.29 -2.36
CA PHE A 90 -0.85 -10.27 -1.35
C PHE A 90 0.35 -9.42 -1.80
N LYS A 91 1.17 -9.04 -0.82
CA LYS A 91 2.47 -8.41 -1.03
C LYS A 91 3.50 -9.03 -0.09
N CYS A 92 4.67 -9.36 -0.64
CA CYS A 92 5.80 -9.84 0.14
C CYS A 92 6.72 -8.69 0.55
N ARG A 93 7.20 -8.74 1.80
CA ARG A 93 8.25 -7.88 2.34
C ARG A 93 9.52 -8.70 2.50
N CYS A 94 10.54 -8.38 1.72
CA CYS A 94 11.77 -9.16 1.62
C CYS A 94 12.97 -8.50 2.33
N GLU A 95 12.79 -7.31 2.91
CA GLU A 95 13.88 -6.57 3.55
C GLU A 95 14.54 -7.40 4.67
N GLY A 96 15.88 -7.45 4.67
CA GLY A 96 16.64 -8.23 5.65
C GLY A 96 16.70 -9.74 5.38
N THR A 97 16.05 -10.25 4.33
CA THR A 97 16.14 -11.67 3.96
C THR A 97 17.34 -12.00 3.06
N GLY A 98 17.92 -10.98 2.39
CA GLY A 98 18.90 -11.19 1.33
C GLY A 98 18.29 -11.62 -0.01
N TYR A 99 16.97 -11.53 -0.14
CA TYR A 99 16.21 -11.80 -1.37
C TYR A 99 15.33 -10.61 -1.74
N TYR A 100 14.92 -10.54 -3.01
CA TYR A 100 14.03 -9.53 -3.56
C TYR A 100 13.05 -10.15 -4.57
N GLY A 101 12.16 -9.31 -5.10
CA GLY A 101 11.14 -9.71 -6.07
C GLY A 101 9.77 -9.96 -5.44
N PRO A 102 8.74 -10.24 -6.27
CA PRO A 102 7.35 -10.31 -5.83
C PRO A 102 7.08 -11.42 -4.81
N HIS A 103 7.89 -12.48 -4.81
CA HIS A 103 7.78 -13.62 -3.90
C HIS A 103 9.03 -13.80 -3.03
N CYS A 104 9.95 -12.83 -3.00
CA CYS A 104 11.27 -12.98 -2.38
C CYS A 104 12.05 -14.20 -2.92
N ASP A 105 11.91 -14.49 -4.21
CA ASP A 105 12.46 -15.66 -4.90
C ASP A 105 13.86 -15.41 -5.48
N LYS A 106 14.27 -14.15 -5.61
CA LYS A 106 15.53 -13.77 -6.28
C LYS A 106 16.59 -13.37 -5.25
N PRO A 107 17.79 -13.98 -5.26
CA PRO A 107 18.85 -13.60 -4.33
C PRO A 107 19.37 -12.20 -4.66
N CYS A 108 19.65 -11.40 -3.63
CA CYS A 108 20.20 -10.07 -3.81
C CYS A 108 21.53 -10.10 -4.57
N PRO A 109 21.74 -9.20 -5.55
CA PRO A 109 23.01 -9.13 -6.26
C PRO A 109 24.13 -8.69 -5.32
N GLY A 110 25.21 -9.46 -5.28
CA GLY A 110 26.41 -9.08 -4.53
C GLY A 110 27.14 -7.87 -5.14
N PRO A 111 28.05 -7.24 -4.39
CA PRO A 111 28.75 -6.01 -4.78
C PRO A 111 29.55 -6.11 -6.09
N ASN A 112 29.92 -7.33 -6.52
CA ASN A 112 30.67 -7.59 -7.74
C ASN A 112 29.82 -8.19 -8.88
N ASN A 113 28.48 -8.13 -8.80
CA ASN A 113 27.63 -8.75 -9.81
C ASN A 113 27.53 -7.89 -11.09
N GLN A 114 28.56 -7.98 -11.94
CA GLN A 114 28.65 -7.31 -13.25
C GLN A 114 27.52 -7.69 -14.23
N ARG A 115 26.73 -8.72 -13.89
CA ARG A 115 25.57 -9.18 -14.67
C ARG A 115 24.27 -8.51 -14.28
N PHE A 116 24.24 -7.74 -13.19
CA PHE A 116 23.05 -7.01 -12.80
C PHE A 116 22.84 -5.81 -13.72
N ARG A 117 21.80 -5.87 -14.54
CA ARG A 117 21.36 -4.78 -15.42
C ARG A 117 20.07 -4.19 -14.87
N GLY A 118 20.06 -2.90 -14.58
CA GLY A 118 18.88 -2.18 -14.10
C GLY A 118 19.09 -1.51 -12.74
N PRO A 119 18.04 -0.90 -12.19
CA PRO A 119 18.08 -0.27 -10.87
C PRO A 119 18.27 -1.31 -9.77
N PHE A 120 19.15 -1.03 -8.82
CA PHE A 120 19.43 -1.92 -7.69
C PHE A 120 18.17 -2.09 -6.82
N PRO A 121 17.80 -3.31 -6.38
CA PRO A 121 16.58 -3.53 -5.62
C PRO A 121 16.70 -2.89 -4.23
N TYR A 122 15.70 -2.10 -3.83
CA TYR A 122 15.72 -1.41 -2.53
C TYR A 122 15.69 -2.41 -1.36
N GLU A 123 15.04 -3.57 -1.55
CA GLU A 123 15.00 -4.64 -0.55
C GLU A 123 16.38 -5.21 -0.22
N CYS A 124 17.36 -5.02 -1.11
CA CYS A 124 18.74 -5.49 -0.98
C CYS A 124 19.68 -4.45 -0.36
N VAL A 125 19.22 -3.24 -0.06
CA VAL A 125 20.03 -2.20 0.55
C VAL A 125 20.13 -2.49 2.05
N VAL A 126 21.34 -2.80 2.52
CA VAL A 126 21.65 -2.98 3.94
C VAL A 126 22.08 -1.62 4.50
N ILE A 127 21.35 -1.10 5.48
CA ILE A 127 21.68 0.14 6.22
C ILE A 127 22.38 -0.16 7.54
#